data_AF-A0A183P2V5-F1
#
_entry.id   AF-A0A183P2V5-F1
#
_cell.length_a   1.000
_cell.length_b   1.000
_cell.length_c   1.000
_cell.angle_alpha   90.00
_cell.angle_beta   90.00
_cell.angle_gamma   90.00
#
_symmetry.space_group_name_H-M   'P 1'
#
loop_
_entity.id
_entity.type
_entity.pdbx_description
1 polymer ?
#
loop_
_entity_poly.entity_id
_entity_poly.type
_entity_poly.pdbx_seq_one_letter_code
_entity_poly.pdbx_strand_id
1 'polypeptide(L)' 'MLLHSKYEGENAPHTQDVTLMLSKETRKAHKGWECHGSRIIKASFKTKWDGITMNVIQFYAPNNDSNDDDKDQFYEKL' A
#
# COMPACT_ATOMS: atom_id res chain seq x y z
N MET A 1 9.12 -10.17 -5.41
CA MET A 1 8.09 -10.25 -4.35
C MET A 1 7.13 -9.14 -4.65
N LEU A 2 5.84 -9.46 -4.58
CA LEU A 2 4.75 -8.52 -4.80
C LEU A 2 4.03 -8.38 -3.47
N LEU A 3 3.85 -7.14 -3.01
CA LEU A 3 2.96 -6.82 -1.92
C LEU A 3 1.65 -6.38 -2.56
N HIS A 4 0.54 -6.99 -2.16
CA HIS A 4 -0.76 -6.67 -2.73
C HIS A 4 -1.73 -6.32 -1.60
N SER A 5 -2.43 -5.21 -1.77
CA SER A 5 -3.65 -4.96 -1.01
C SER A 5 -4.77 -5.70 -1.72
N LYS A 6 -5.37 -6.68 -1.04
CA LYS A 6 -6.51 -7.42 -1.58
C LYS A 6 -7.79 -6.76 -1.09
N TYR A 7 -8.71 -6.43 -1.99
CA TYR A 7 -10.08 -6.13 -1.61
C TYR A 7 -10.79 -7.41 -1.14
N GLU A 8 -11.55 -7.32 -0.04
CA GLU A 8 -12.15 -8.48 0.63
C GLU A 8 -13.32 -9.12 -0.15
N GLY A 9 -13.80 -8.47 -1.22
CA GLY A 9 -14.85 -9.01 -2.08
C GLY A 9 -14.32 -10.03 -3.09
N GLU A 10 -14.67 -11.31 -2.93
CA GLU A 10 -14.27 -12.45 -3.79
C GLU A 10 -14.55 -12.26 -5.31
N ASN A 11 -15.37 -11.29 -5.70
CA ASN A 11 -15.77 -11.03 -7.10
C ASN A 11 -15.76 -9.53 -7.49
N ALA A 12 -15.08 -8.69 -6.71
CA ALA A 12 -15.02 -7.26 -7.02
C ALA A 12 -14.08 -7.01 -8.22
N PRO A 13 -14.39 -6.06 -9.12
CA PRO A 13 -13.45 -5.64 -10.15
C PRO A 13 -12.11 -5.22 -9.50
N HIS A 14 -10.98 -5.61 -10.10
CA HIS A 14 -9.62 -5.21 -9.70
C HIS A 14 -9.34 -3.71 -9.95
N THR A 15 -10.28 -2.84 -9.64
CA THR A 15 -10.20 -1.39 -9.85
C THR A 15 -9.59 -0.66 -8.66
N GLN A 16 -9.42 -1.34 -7.52
CA GLN A 16 -8.99 -0.71 -6.26
C GLN A 16 -7.74 -1.31 -5.64
N ASP A 17 -7.24 -2.43 -6.17
CA ASP A 17 -6.06 -3.09 -5.61
C ASP A 17 -4.79 -2.27 -5.92
N VAL A 18 -3.87 -2.24 -4.97
CA VAL A 18 -2.53 -1.65 -5.14
C VAL A 18 -1.53 -2.79 -5.10
N THR A 19 -0.48 -2.66 -5.89
CA THR A 19 0.63 -3.60 -5.85
C THR A 19 1.96 -2.85 -5.77
N LEU A 20 2.82 -3.26 -4.84
CA LEU A 20 4.20 -2.81 -4.76
C LEU A 20 5.13 -3.92 -5.24
N MET A 21 5.83 -3.67 -6.36
CA MET A 21 6.84 -4.58 -6.88
C MET A 21 8.19 -4.31 -6.24
N LEU A 22 8.78 -5.34 -5.62
CA LEU A 22 10.11 -5.22 -5.00
C LEU A 22 11.21 -5.82 -5.88
N SER A 23 12.26 -5.02 -6.09
CA SER A 23 13.50 -5.47 -6.72
C SER A 23 14.16 -6.61 -5.95
N LYS A 24 15.17 -7.27 -6.54
CA LYS A 24 15.93 -8.33 -5.86
C LYS A 24 16.64 -7.83 -4.60
N GLU A 25 17.14 -6.60 -4.61
CA GLU A 25 17.85 -6.02 -3.47
C GLU A 25 16.88 -5.56 -2.39
N THR A 26 15.82 -4.86 -2.79
CA THR A 26 14.78 -4.34 -1.88
C THR A 26 14.07 -5.47 -1.14
N ARG A 27 13.93 -6.65 -1.77
CA ARG A 27 13.41 -7.87 -1.11
C ARG A 27 14.22 -8.29 0.12
N LYS A 28 15.55 -8.20 0.06
CA LYS A 28 16.43 -8.59 1.19
C LYS A 28 16.37 -7.57 2.33
N ALA A 29 16.06 -6.33 1.99
CA ALA A 29 15.92 -5.22 2.92
C ALA A 29 14.51 -5.11 3.54
N HIS A 30 13.50 -5.77 2.95
CA HIS A 30 12.12 -5.70 3.41
C HIS A 30 11.98 -6.24 4.85
N LYS A 31 11.33 -5.46 5.71
CA LYS A 31 11.17 -5.73 7.14
C LYS A 31 9.76 -6.19 7.49
N GLY A 32 8.76 -5.67 6.78
CA GLY A 32 7.35 -5.91 7.02
C GLY A 32 6.48 -5.01 6.12
N TRP A 33 5.23 -5.40 5.93
CA TRP A 33 4.24 -4.58 5.25
C TRP A 33 2.86 -4.84 5.84
N GLU A 34 1.99 -3.86 5.68
CA GLU A 34 0.59 -3.91 6.04
C GLU A 34 -0.25 -3.23 4.96
N CYS A 35 -1.51 -3.62 4.88
CA CYS A 35 -2.49 -2.97 4.03
C CYS A 35 -3.59 -2.37 4.87
N HIS A 36 -3.97 -1.14 4.52
CA HIS A 36 -5.07 -0.44 5.13
C HIS A 36 -6.19 -0.34 4.09
N GLY A 37 -6.99 -1.40 4.01
CA GLY A 37 -8.00 -1.60 2.96
C GLY A 37 -7.41 -2.02 1.61
N SER A 38 -8.19 -1.87 0.54
CA SER A 38 -7.75 -2.22 -0.83
C SER A 38 -6.76 -1.24 -1.42
N ARG A 39 -6.74 0.02 -0.96
CA ARG A 39 -6.06 1.12 -1.68
C ARG A 39 -4.74 1.57 -1.07
N ILE A 40 -4.31 1.06 0.08
CA ILE A 40 -3.12 1.57 0.78
C ILE A 40 -2.21 0.40 1.19
N ILE A 41 -0.95 0.45 0.77
CA ILE A 41 0.14 -0.42 1.21
C ILE A 41 1.16 0.43 1.98
N LYS A 42 1.50 0.03 3.21
CA LYS A 42 2.64 0.55 3.95
C LYS A 42 3.70 -0.54 4.03
N ALA A 43 4.93 -0.25 3.60
CA ALA A 43 6.03 -1.20 3.61
C ALA A 43 7.28 -0.59 4.24
N SER A 44 7.94 -1.37 5.11
CA SER A 44 9.15 -0.95 5.81
C SER A 44 10.37 -1.71 5.27
N PHE A 45 11.49 -1.00 5.13
CA PHE A 45 12.75 -1.53 4.62
C PHE A 45 13.91 -1.11 5.53
N LYS A 46 14.83 -2.02 5.82
CA LYS A 46 16.14 -1.67 6.36
C LYS A 46 16.94 -0.93 5.29
N THR A 47 17.54 0.19 5.66
CA THR A 47 18.48 0.85 4.74
C THR A 47 19.89 0.26 4.91
N LYS A 48 20.84 0.72 4.09
CA LYS A 48 22.26 0.37 4.26
C LYS A 48 22.88 1.05 5.48
N TRP A 49 22.24 2.09 6.01
CA TRP A 49 22.66 2.77 7.22
C TRP A 49 22.10 2.04 8.42
N ASP A 50 22.98 1.65 9.33
CA ASP A 50 22.59 0.87 10.49
C ASP A 50 21.62 1.67 11.39
N GLY A 51 20.63 0.98 11.95
CA GLY A 51 19.55 1.59 12.73
C GLY A 51 18.49 2.37 11.94
N ILE A 52 18.69 2.69 10.65
CA ILE A 52 17.72 3.46 9.85
C ILE A 52 16.76 2.53 9.10
N THR A 53 15.46 2.71 9.36
CA THR A 53 14.36 2.07 8.63
C THR A 53 13.67 3.08 7.72
N MET A 54 13.47 2.72 6.45
CA MET A 54 12.73 3.52 5.48
C MET A 54 11.33 2.96 5.30
N ASN A 55 10.31 3.80 5.44
CA ASN A 55 8.92 3.43 5.21
C ASN A 55 8.45 4.02 3.88
N VAL A 56 7.75 3.21 3.08
CA VAL A 56 7.14 3.61 1.82
C VAL A 56 5.64 3.37 1.95
N ILE A 57 4.86 4.40 1.63
CA ILE A 57 3.40 4.32 1.56
C ILE A 57 3.01 4.48 0.10
N GLN A 58 2.36 3.46 -0.46
CA GLN A 58 1.83 3.46 -1.82
C GLN A 58 0.31 3.39 -1.75
N PHE A 59 -0.36 4.28 -2.48
CA PHE A 59 -1.81 4.26 -2.58
C PHE A 59 -2.30 4.82 -3.90
N TYR A 60 -3.57 4.54 -4.22
CA TYR A 60 -4.33 5.24 -5.27
C TYR A 60 -5.36 6.15 -4.63
N ALA A 61 -5.26 7.45 -4.92
CA ALA A 61 -6.22 8.44 -4.44
C ALA A 61 -7.63 8.16 -5.03
N PRO A 62 -8.70 8.48 -4.29
CA PRO A 62 -10.05 8.46 -4.85
C PRO A 62 -10.17 9.33 -6.10
N ASN A 63 -11.02 8.93 -7.06
CA ASN A 63 -11.27 9.69 -8.28
C ASN A 63 -12.23 10.86 -8.01
N ASN A 64 -12.36 11.79 -8.97
CA ASN A 64 -13.25 12.93 -8.84
C ASN A 64 -14.73 12.52 -8.67
N ASP A 65 -15.10 11.38 -9.26
CA ASP A 65 -16.46 10.84 -9.21
C ASP A 65 -16.81 10.15 -7.88
N SER A 66 -15.86 9.95 -6.98
CA SER A 66 -16.17 9.38 -5.66
C SER A 66 -16.89 10.40 -4.78
N ASN A 67 -17.78 9.92 -3.92
CA ASN A 67 -18.46 10.76 -2.94
C ASN A 67 -17.45 11.38 -1.95
N ASP A 68 -17.81 12.53 -1.37
CA ASP A 68 -16.94 13.25 -0.44
C ASP A 68 -16.72 12.45 0.85
N ASP A 69 -17.73 11.73 1.35
CA ASP A 69 -17.57 10.84 2.52
C ASP A 69 -16.52 9.73 2.28
N ASP A 70 -16.49 9.16 1.07
CA ASP A 70 -15.52 8.13 0.70
C ASP A 70 -14.10 8.72 0.59
N LYS A 71 -13.99 9.98 0.14
CA LYS A 71 -12.72 10.71 0.09
C LYS A 71 -12.22 10.98 1.50
N ASP A 72 -13.08 11.51 2.36
CA ASP A 72 -12.75 11.85 3.75
C ASP A 72 -12.33 10.60 4.51
N GLN A 73 -13.10 9.51 4.42
CA GLN A 73 -12.76 8.24 5.04
C GLN A 73 -11.42 7.67 4.52
N PHE A 74 -11.09 7.87 3.24
CA PHE A 74 -9.80 7.46 2.69
C PHE A 74 -8.64 8.26 3.30
N TYR A 75 -8.77 9.57 3.40
CA TYR A 75 -7.73 10.43 3.97
C TYR A 75 -7.56 10.26 5.48
N GLU A 76 -8.61 9.90 6.22
CA GLU A 76 -8.51 9.54 7.65
C GLU A 76 -7.70 8.25 7.88
N LYS A 77 -7.67 7.33 6.92
CA LYS A 77 -6.96 6.05 7.00
C LYS A 77 -5.48 6.13 6.62
N LEU A 78 -5.04 7.25 6.03
CA LEU A 78 -3.67 7.46 5.58
C LEU A 78 -2.73 7.75 6.75
#